data_AF-A0A965P6Q4-F1
#
_entry.id   AF-A0A965P6Q4-F1
#
_cell.length_a   1.000
_cell.length_b   1.000
_cell.length_c   1.000
_cell.angle_alpha   90.00
_cell.angle_beta   90.00
_cell.angle_gamma   90.00
#
_symmetry.space_group_name_H-M   'P 1'
#
loop_
_entity.id
_entity.type
_entity.pdbx_description
1 polymer ?
#
loop_
_entity_poly.entity_id
_entity_poly.type
_entity_poly.pdbx_seq_one_letter_code
_entity_poly.pdbx_strand_id
1 'polypeptide(L)' 'MTDAEALDDEIRAKAAQMPDREYAAGWRAYVAGSERPTTHFAAKGWNEARYAAEDCWRPVLWSKN' A
#
# COMPACT_ATOMS: atom_id res chain seq x y z
N MET A 1 -26.97 -18.56 -1.05
CA MET A 1 -25.54 -18.34 -1.33
C MET A 1 -25.09 -19.42 -2.28
N THR A 2 -25.08 -19.12 -3.57
CA THR A 2 -24.45 -19.96 -4.58
C THR A 2 -22.97 -19.57 -4.69
N ASP A 3 -22.11 -20.50 -5.11
CA ASP A 3 -20.65 -20.28 -5.22
C ASP A 3 -20.28 -19.08 -6.11
N ALA A 4 -21.17 -18.66 -7.02
CA ALA A 4 -20.99 -17.49 -7.87
C ALA A 4 -21.10 -16.15 -7.13
N GLU A 5 -21.98 -16.03 -6.14
CA GLU A 5 -22.14 -14.81 -5.33
C GLU A 5 -20.94 -14.62 -4.39
N ALA A 6 -20.42 -15.72 -3.83
CA ALA A 6 -19.22 -15.70 -3.00
C ALA A 6 -17.96 -15.31 -3.80
N LEU A 7 -17.87 -15.74 -5.06
CA LEU A 7 -16.76 -15.39 -5.95
C LEU A 7 -16.78 -13.91 -6.35
N ASP A 8 -17.96 -13.34 -6.61
CA ASP A 8 -18.12 -11.92 -6.95
C ASP A 8 -17.77 -11.01 -5.77
N ASP A 9 -18.21 -11.36 -4.56
CA ASP A 9 -17.82 -10.65 -3.33
C ASP A 9 -16.31 -10.76 -3.07
N GLU A 10 -15.69 -11.90 -3.34
CA GLU A 10 -14.24 -12.07 -3.22
C GLU A 10 -13.46 -11.22 -4.23
N ILE A 11 -13.93 -11.15 -5.48
CA ILE A 11 -13.34 -10.32 -6.53
C ILE A 11 -13.50 -8.84 -6.18
N ARG A 12 -14.68 -8.45 -5.68
CA ARG A 12 -14.96 -7.07 -5.25
C ARG A 12 -14.14 -6.67 -4.04
N ALA A 13 -13.99 -7.56 -3.06
CA ALA A 13 -13.12 -7.35 -1.90
C ALA A 13 -11.64 -7.30 -2.29
N LYS A 14 -11.20 -8.13 -3.24
CA LYS A 14 -9.83 -8.07 -3.78
C LYS A 14 -9.60 -6.78 -4.56
N ALA A 15 -10.55 -6.34 -5.38
CA ALA A 15 -10.49 -5.09 -6.12
C ALA A 15 -10.45 -3.86 -5.19
N ALA A 16 -11.22 -3.89 -4.09
CA ALA A 16 -11.17 -2.85 -3.06
C ALA A 16 -9.83 -2.82 -2.30
N GLN A 17 -9.14 -3.96 -2.18
CA GLN A 17 -7.82 -4.06 -1.58
C GLN A 17 -6.67 -3.73 -2.55
N MET A 18 -6.89 -3.67 -3.86
CA MET A 18 -5.81 -3.36 -4.82
C MET A 18 -5.22 -1.96 -4.59
N PRO A 19 -6.02 -0.89 -4.41
CA PRO A 19 -5.49 0.44 -4.09
C PRO A 19 -4.67 0.46 -2.80
N ASP A 20 -5.13 -0.26 -1.76
CA ASP A 20 -4.45 -0.31 -0.47
C ASP A 20 -3.16 -1.14 -0.53
N ARG A 21 -3.17 -2.25 -1.28
CA ARG A 21 -1.98 -3.09 -1.50
C ARG A 21 -0.92 -2.35 -2.31
N GLU A 22 -1.31 -1.63 -3.36
CA GLU A 22 -0.40 -0.81 -4.15
C GLU A 22 0.16 0.36 -3.35
N TYR A 23 -0.70 1.03 -2.58
CA TYR A 23 -0.28 2.09 -1.66
C TYR A 23 0.72 1.59 -0.61
N ALA A 24 0.45 0.44 0.01
CA ALA A 24 1.36 -0.20 0.96
C ALA A 24 2.69 -0.64 0.31
N ALA A 25 2.66 -1.06 -0.96
CA ALA A 25 3.87 -1.35 -1.71
C ALA A 25 4.74 -0.09 -1.92
N GLY A 26 4.11 1.05 -2.18
CA GLY A 26 4.76 2.37 -2.22
C GLY A 26 5.48 2.72 -0.91
N TRP A 27 4.79 2.55 0.21
CA TRP A 27 5.36 2.75 1.54
C TRP A 27 6.57 1.85 1.82
N ARG A 28 6.45 0.55 1.50
CA ARG A 28 7.55 -0.41 1.67
C ARG A 28 8.75 -0.07 0.80
N ALA A 29 8.52 0.38 -0.44
CA ALA A 29 9.59 0.79 -1.35
C ALA A 29 10.40 1.97 -0.78
N TYR A 30 9.74 2.98 -0.20
CA TYR A 30 10.44 4.09 0.46
C TYR A 30 11.29 3.62 1.64
N VAL A 31 10.71 2.80 2.54
CA VAL A 31 11.43 2.26 3.70
C VAL A 31 12.61 1.39 3.29
N ALA A 32 12.50 0.64 2.19
CA ALA A 32 13.58 -0.15 1.62
C ALA A 32 14.64 0.69 0.88
N GLY A 33 14.48 2.02 0.77
CA GLY A 33 15.38 2.89 0.02
C GLY A 33 15.31 2.69 -1.50
N SER A 34 14.23 2.11 -2.00
CA SER A 34 14.01 1.88 -3.43
C SER A 34 13.49 3.13 -4.13
N GLU A 35 13.68 3.19 -5.45
CA GLU A 35 13.16 4.25 -6.30
C GLU A 35 11.63 4.36 -6.20
N ARG A 36 11.10 5.57 -6.44
CA ARG A 36 9.66 5.81 -6.39
C ARG A 36 8.94 5.01 -7.49
N PRO A 37 7.92 4.20 -7.14
CA PRO A 37 7.11 3.50 -8.13
C PRO A 37 6.39 4.47 -9.09
N THR A 38 6.11 4.03 -10.31
CA THR A 38 5.41 4.81 -11.35
C THR A 38 3.89 4.64 -11.29
N THR A 39 3.39 3.55 -10.70
CA THR A 39 1.95 3.29 -10.55
C THR A 39 1.33 4.29 -9.58
N HIS A 40 0.14 4.83 -9.90
CA HIS A 40 -0.47 5.97 -9.21
C HIS A 40 -0.56 5.79 -7.67
N PHE A 41 -1.13 4.67 -7.20
CA PHE A 41 -1.32 4.45 -5.76
C PHE A 41 0.00 4.16 -5.03
N ALA A 42 0.91 3.41 -5.65
CA ALA A 42 2.24 3.15 -5.09
C ALA A 42 3.11 4.42 -5.04
N ALA A 43 3.04 5.29 -6.04
CA ALA A 43 3.72 6.59 -6.03
C ALA A 43 3.19 7.49 -4.90
N LYS A 44 1.87 7.49 -4.69
CA LYS A 44 1.23 8.20 -3.56
C LYS A 44 1.74 7.68 -2.22
N GLY A 45 1.72 6.35 -2.02
CA GLY A 45 2.22 5.72 -0.79
C GLY A 45 3.69 6.03 -0.52
N TRP A 46 4.54 5.99 -1.54
CA TRP A 46 5.95 6.33 -1.42
C TRP A 46 6.16 7.80 -1.01
N ASN A 47 5.43 8.74 -1.63
CA ASN A 47 5.54 10.17 -1.30
C ASN A 47 5.06 10.47 0.12
N GLU A 48 4.01 9.81 0.58
CA GLU A 48 3.49 9.98 1.94
C GLU A 48 4.42 9.34 2.98
N ALA A 49 5.03 8.19 2.67
CA ALA A 49 6.07 7.58 3.50
C ALA A 49 7.27 8.52 3.66
N ARG A 50 7.69 9.15 2.55
CA ARG A 50 8.74 10.17 2.55
C ARG A 50 8.37 11.36 3.42
N TYR A 51 7.19 11.91 3.23
CA TYR A 51 6.70 13.04 4.01
C TYR A 51 6.66 12.72 5.53
N ALA A 52 6.16 11.53 5.88
CA ALA A 52 6.08 11.10 7.27
C ALA A 52 7.46 10.92 7.93
N ALA A 53 8.45 10.42 7.17
CA ALA A 53 9.81 10.20 7.68
C ALA A 53 10.65 11.49 7.72
N GLU A 54 10.56 12.35 6.71
CA GLU A 54 11.40 13.53 6.55
C GLU A 54 10.81 14.77 7.23
N ASP A 55 9.50 15.00 7.13
CA ASP A 55 8.87 16.25 7.55
C ASP A 55 8.25 16.12 8.96
N CYS A 56 7.71 14.94 9.28
CA CYS A 56 7.05 14.71 10.56
C CYS A 56 7.94 14.07 11.65
N TRP A 57 9.21 13.75 11.35
CA TRP A 57 10.16 13.07 12.25
C TRP A 57 9.57 11.84 12.95
N ARG A 58 8.61 11.15 12.31
CA ARG A 58 8.00 9.95 12.89
C ARG A 58 8.90 8.77 12.58
N PRO A 59 9.53 8.14 13.59
CA PRO A 59 10.25 6.90 13.34
C PRO A 59 9.26 5.86 12.83
N VAL A 60 9.46 5.41 11.60
CA VAL A 60 8.67 4.33 10.97
C VAL A 60 9.09 3.02 11.64
N LEU A 61 8.57 2.78 12.85
CA LEU A 61 8.76 1.54 13.58
C LEU A 61 7.73 0.53 13.09
N TRP A 62 8.10 -0.29 12.11
CA TRP A 62 7.39 -1.55 11.90
C TRP A 62 8.00 -2.60 12.82
N SER A 63 7.15 -3.20 13.66
CA SER A 63 7.49 -4.44 14.36
C SER A 63 7.85 -5.47 13.31
N LYS A 64 9.09 -5.97 13.35
CA LYS A 64 9.50 -7.16 12.58
C LYS A 64 8.75 -8.36 13.16
N ASN A 65 7.56 -8.63 12.65
CA ASN A 65 6.89 -9.93 12.80
C ASN A 65 6.77 -10.57 11.42
#